data_AF-J2RTM7-F1
#
_entry.id   AF-J2RTM7-F1
#
_cell.length_a   1.000
_cell.length_b   1.000
_cell.length_c   1.000
_cell.angle_alpha   90.00
_cell.angle_beta   90.00
_cell.angle_gamma   90.00
#
_symmetry.space_group_name_H-M   'P 1'
#
loop_
_entity.id
_entity.type
_entity.pdbx_description
1 polymer ?
#
loop_
_entity_poly.entity_id
_entity_poly.type
_entity_poly.pdbx_seq_one_letter_code
_entity_poly.pdbx_strand_id
1 'polypeptide(L)'
;MALGTSHRLQDGVEAVETMTRFAFAILALASGVYTYLGVRSILDGSATAVFFAALIYSSAVSVAIYAFWTYMARFYPHVTGTAGRAAMLGVMALGCAMIIAMSSWLNAAALAGSAALEQHLAETLEDYTADLDQAHQNALAAQSLLPDIQRTQERFQRLADQERETGALTGTTGAGSVVQLLSQMASQLTELENGINASRERVTTLFDEGRKHLETMRTLVSAPGAINPRADQFSAEVVGLSGVITSLEQTSIAPSVKRAAEDLSLGFIAPVADGRQADLATRQDQVMETIRSSVAAQSKVLSQAADQILERKPVAERRFVPLSSAEAVLRYAGDFIPSWAGAISIDILPAVLIFMLSIVHSTLRRQEQRLPFAERITAAELLQALEVQREVRRYGVDIEAAMDAAERTEAADQSNIASFDLSGKGPRKGPPA
;
A
#
# COMPACT_ATOMS: atom_id res chain seq x y z
N MET A 1 2.05 -52.59 37.26
CA MET A 1 2.00 -52.05 35.87
C MET A 1 1.81 -50.53 35.82
N ALA A 2 1.14 -49.88 36.77
CA ALA A 2 0.89 -48.42 36.76
C ALA A 2 2.14 -47.52 36.95
N LEU A 3 3.15 -47.98 37.72
CA LEU A 3 4.41 -47.24 37.92
C LEU A 3 5.19 -47.04 36.60
N GLY A 4 5.17 -48.03 35.70
CA GLY A 4 5.86 -47.94 34.41
C GLY A 4 5.21 -46.97 33.42
N THR A 5 3.90 -46.74 33.52
CA THR A 5 3.19 -45.76 32.69
C THR A 5 3.39 -44.33 33.18
N SER A 6 3.44 -44.10 34.50
CA SER A 6 3.69 -42.78 35.08
C SER A 6 5.12 -42.28 34.81
N HIS A 7 6.12 -43.15 34.98
CA HIS A 7 7.52 -42.81 34.66
C HIS A 7 7.72 -42.49 33.17
N ARG A 8 7.16 -43.31 32.26
CA ARG A 8 7.26 -43.05 30.81
C ARG A 8 6.61 -41.74 30.38
N LEU A 9 5.56 -41.29 31.09
CA LEU A 9 4.91 -40.01 30.83
C LEU A 9 5.74 -38.84 31.36
N GLN A 10 6.36 -38.99 32.54
CA GLN A 10 7.29 -37.99 33.08
C GLN A 10 8.53 -37.81 32.19
N ASP A 11 9.16 -38.92 31.77
CA ASP A 11 10.29 -38.90 30.83
C ASP A 11 9.89 -38.26 29.49
N GLY A 12 8.67 -38.55 29.00
CA GLY A 12 8.11 -37.95 27.80
C GLY A 12 7.87 -36.45 27.93
N VAL A 13 7.45 -35.96 29.10
CA VAL A 13 7.26 -34.52 29.37
C VAL A 13 8.60 -33.80 29.43
N GLU A 14 9.61 -34.36 30.11
CA GLU A 14 10.94 -33.76 30.17
C GLU A 14 11.58 -33.65 28.77
N ALA A 15 11.41 -34.69 27.94
CA ALA A 15 11.84 -34.67 26.54
C ALA A 15 11.11 -33.59 25.72
N VAL A 16 9.78 -33.47 25.88
CA VAL A 16 8.98 -32.44 25.18
C VAL A 16 9.34 -31.03 25.65
N GLU A 17 9.57 -30.82 26.94
CA GLU A 17 9.99 -29.53 27.48
C GLU A 17 11.38 -29.14 26.95
N THR A 18 12.31 -30.08 26.90
CA THR A 18 13.64 -29.87 26.32
C THR A 18 13.53 -29.51 24.84
N MET A 19 12.75 -30.27 24.05
CA MET A 19 12.51 -30.00 22.64
C MET A 19 11.85 -28.62 22.44
N THR A 20 10.90 -28.25 23.30
CA THR A 20 10.20 -26.96 23.25
C THR A 20 11.15 -25.79 23.46
N ARG A 21 12.11 -25.91 24.38
CA ARG A 21 13.15 -24.87 24.58
C ARG A 21 14.02 -24.69 23.34
N PHE A 22 14.44 -25.78 22.70
CA PHE A 22 15.19 -25.70 21.45
C PHE A 22 14.33 -25.10 20.33
N ALA A 23 13.06 -25.47 20.22
CA ALA A 23 12.14 -24.89 19.24
C ALA A 23 12.00 -23.37 19.42
N PHE A 24 11.83 -22.89 20.66
CA PHE A 24 11.79 -21.46 20.94
C PHE A 24 13.10 -20.75 20.60
N ALA A 25 14.25 -21.37 20.89
CA ALA A 25 15.55 -20.81 20.56
C ALA A 25 15.70 -20.65 19.03
N ILE A 26 15.29 -21.65 18.25
CA ILE A 26 15.33 -21.61 16.79
C ILE A 26 14.36 -20.56 16.23
N LEU A 27 13.13 -20.49 16.73
CA LEU A 27 12.14 -19.50 16.28
C LEU A 27 12.56 -18.08 16.61
N ALA A 28 13.07 -17.85 17.83
CA ALA A 28 13.59 -16.55 18.24
C ALA A 28 14.82 -16.15 17.42
N LEU A 29 15.71 -17.09 17.11
CA LEU A 29 16.86 -16.84 16.23
C LEU A 29 16.41 -16.50 14.81
N ALA A 30 15.46 -17.25 14.25
CA ALA A 30 14.91 -17.00 12.92
C ALA A 30 14.27 -15.60 12.85
N SER A 31 13.43 -15.26 13.83
CA SER A 31 12.84 -13.91 13.96
C SER A 31 13.91 -12.84 14.10
N GLY A 32 14.97 -13.10 14.87
CA GLY A 32 16.14 -12.22 15.01
C GLY A 32 16.90 -11.97 13.70
N VAL A 33 17.14 -13.00 12.90
CA VAL A 33 17.82 -12.87 11.61
C VAL A 33 16.98 -12.02 10.65
N TYR A 34 15.68 -12.26 10.58
CA TYR A 34 14.81 -11.45 9.73
C TYR A 34 14.66 -10.01 10.25
N THR A 35 14.58 -9.82 11.57
CA THR A 35 14.58 -8.48 12.18
C THR A 35 15.86 -7.73 11.83
N TYR A 36 17.01 -8.38 11.89
CA TYR A 36 18.30 -7.78 11.50
C TYR A 36 18.27 -7.30 10.04
N LEU A 37 17.79 -8.13 9.12
CA LEU A 37 17.66 -7.77 7.71
C LEU A 37 16.67 -6.63 7.49
N GLY A 38 15.52 -6.67 8.19
CA GLY A 38 14.51 -5.62 8.15
C GLY A 38 15.04 -4.28 8.66
N VAL A 39 15.63 -4.24 9.86
CA VAL A 39 16.20 -3.00 10.43
C VAL A 39 17.30 -2.43 9.54
N ARG A 40 18.18 -3.29 9.03
CA ARG A 40 19.25 -2.88 8.13
C ARG A 40 18.73 -2.22 6.84
N SER A 41 17.51 -2.56 6.40
CA SER A 41 16.90 -1.95 5.21
C SER A 41 16.35 -0.54 5.43
N ILE A 42 16.24 -0.09 6.68
CA ILE A 42 15.60 1.19 7.05
C ILE A 42 16.63 2.18 7.63
N LEU A 43 17.72 1.67 8.20
CA LEU A 43 18.75 2.51 8.79
C LEU A 43 19.68 3.10 7.73
N ASP A 44 19.80 4.42 7.77
CA ASP A 44 20.79 5.16 7.00
C ASP A 44 22.08 5.40 7.82
N GLY A 45 23.23 5.37 7.16
CA GLY A 45 24.51 5.71 7.77
C GLY A 45 25.68 4.89 7.25
N SER A 46 26.81 4.94 7.97
CA SER A 46 27.97 4.13 7.62
C SER A 46 27.66 2.64 7.77
N ALA A 47 28.24 1.80 6.91
CA ALA A 47 28.04 0.36 6.94
C ALA A 47 28.28 -0.24 8.34
N THR A 48 29.28 0.29 9.07
CA THR A 48 29.60 -0.11 10.44
C THR A 48 28.52 0.28 11.43
N ALA A 49 28.00 1.51 11.37
CA ALA A 49 26.96 1.98 12.28
C ALA A 49 25.66 1.19 12.09
N VAL A 50 25.23 1.03 10.84
CA VAL A 50 24.03 0.26 10.47
C VAL A 50 24.18 -1.21 10.90
N PHE A 51 25.34 -1.82 10.68
CA PHE A 51 25.63 -3.19 11.12
C PHE A 51 25.45 -3.36 12.64
N PHE A 52 26.10 -2.52 13.44
CA PHE A 52 26.02 -2.63 14.90
C PHE A 52 24.63 -2.29 15.45
N ALA A 53 23.97 -1.26 14.91
CA ALA A 53 22.62 -0.89 15.31
C ALA A 53 21.62 -2.02 15.04
N ALA A 54 21.65 -2.60 13.84
CA ALA A 54 20.79 -3.73 13.48
C ALA A 54 21.10 -4.97 14.34
N LEU A 55 22.38 -5.26 14.63
CA LEU A 55 22.79 -6.39 15.47
C LEU A 55 22.33 -6.25 16.92
N ILE A 56 22.48 -5.06 17.51
CA ILE A 56 22.05 -4.78 18.88
C ILE A 56 20.53 -4.89 18.96
N TYR A 57 19.81 -4.29 18.01
CA TYR A 57 18.35 -4.36 17.99
C TYR A 57 17.84 -5.80 17.82
N SER A 58 18.34 -6.53 16.83
CA SER A 58 17.89 -7.90 16.57
C SER A 58 18.21 -8.86 17.70
N SER A 59 19.38 -8.73 18.34
CA SER A 59 19.75 -9.54 19.50
C SER A 59 18.85 -9.25 20.71
N ALA A 60 18.56 -7.97 21.00
CA ALA A 60 17.64 -7.59 22.06
C ALA A 60 16.23 -8.15 21.83
N VAL A 61 15.71 -8.02 20.60
CA VAL A 61 14.40 -8.59 20.20
C VAL A 61 14.39 -10.10 20.34
N SER A 62 15.41 -10.80 19.85
CA SER A 62 15.52 -12.27 19.93
C SER A 62 15.52 -12.76 21.37
N VAL A 63 16.31 -12.12 22.25
CA VAL A 63 16.37 -12.46 23.67
C VAL A 63 15.03 -12.18 24.35
N ALA A 64 14.37 -11.06 24.03
CA ALA A 64 13.06 -10.73 24.57
C ALA A 64 11.99 -11.75 24.16
N ILE A 65 11.92 -12.13 22.87
CA ILE A 65 11.01 -13.15 22.35
C ILE A 65 11.27 -14.49 23.04
N TYR A 66 12.52 -14.94 23.08
CA TYR A 66 12.90 -16.21 23.72
C TYR A 66 12.55 -16.22 25.21
N ALA A 67 12.89 -15.15 25.94
CA ALA A 67 12.61 -15.04 27.36
C ALA A 67 11.10 -15.04 27.63
N PHE A 68 10.33 -14.25 26.87
CA PHE A 68 8.88 -14.18 26.99
C PHE A 68 8.23 -15.56 26.82
N TRP A 69 8.55 -16.26 25.73
CA TRP A 69 7.98 -17.59 25.47
C TRP A 69 8.45 -18.64 26.47
N THR A 70 9.70 -18.56 26.93
CA THR A 70 10.22 -19.43 28.00
C THR A 70 9.47 -19.22 29.31
N TYR A 71 9.20 -17.97 29.69
CA TYR A 71 8.40 -17.66 30.89
C TYR A 71 6.96 -18.15 30.76
N MET A 72 6.34 -17.95 29.59
CA MET A 72 4.99 -18.44 29.33
C MET A 72 4.90 -19.96 29.40
N ALA A 73 5.82 -20.69 28.76
CA ALA A 73 5.87 -22.15 28.82
C ALA A 73 6.15 -22.67 30.23
N ARG A 74 6.93 -21.95 31.03
CA ARG A 74 7.21 -22.34 32.41
C ARG A 74 6.02 -22.11 33.34
N PHE A 75 5.35 -20.97 33.25
CA PHE A 75 4.33 -20.60 34.24
C PHE A 75 2.92 -21.01 33.84
N TYR A 76 2.52 -20.83 32.58
CA TYR A 76 1.14 -21.03 32.16
C TYR A 76 0.60 -22.45 32.40
N PRO A 77 1.36 -23.55 32.14
CA PRO A 77 0.88 -24.89 32.42
C PRO A 77 0.59 -25.13 33.91
N HIS A 78 1.29 -24.44 34.82
CA HIS A 78 1.24 -24.65 36.27
C HIS A 78 0.13 -23.85 36.97
N VAL A 79 -0.43 -22.82 36.33
CA VAL A 79 -1.53 -22.02 36.91
C VAL A 79 -2.84 -22.79 36.85
N THR A 80 -3.43 -23.06 38.01
CA THR A 80 -4.66 -23.87 38.14
C THR A 80 -5.93 -23.04 38.23
N GLY A 81 -5.89 -21.86 38.87
CA GLY A 81 -7.06 -21.00 39.06
C GLY A 81 -7.57 -20.37 37.77
N THR A 82 -8.90 -20.28 37.61
CA THR A 82 -9.55 -19.71 36.41
C THR A 82 -9.17 -18.25 36.19
N ALA A 83 -9.20 -17.43 37.24
CA ALA A 83 -8.77 -16.02 37.19
C ALA A 83 -7.28 -15.87 36.82
N GLY A 84 -6.41 -16.72 37.40
CA GLY A 84 -4.98 -16.72 37.09
C GLY A 84 -4.68 -17.14 35.64
N ARG A 85 -5.40 -18.14 35.12
CA ARG A 85 -5.28 -18.56 33.71
C ARG A 85 -5.75 -17.46 32.76
N ALA A 86 -6.87 -16.81 33.07
CA ALA A 86 -7.36 -15.68 32.28
C ALA A 86 -6.36 -14.51 32.28
N ALA A 87 -5.77 -14.18 33.43
CA ALA A 87 -4.72 -13.17 33.52
C ALA A 87 -3.49 -13.53 32.67
N MET A 88 -3.03 -14.78 32.72
CA MET A 88 -1.91 -15.25 31.89
C MET A 88 -2.23 -15.22 30.38
N LEU A 89 -3.46 -15.53 29.98
CA LEU A 89 -3.90 -15.37 28.59
C LEU A 89 -3.91 -13.89 28.17
N GLY A 90 -4.31 -12.98 29.06
CA GLY A 90 -4.21 -11.54 28.84
C GLY A 90 -2.77 -11.07 28.65
N VAL A 91 -1.85 -11.51 29.51
CA VAL A 91 -0.40 -11.25 29.37
C VAL A 91 0.14 -11.84 28.06
N MET A 92 -0.30 -13.05 27.70
CA MET A 92 0.11 -13.69 26.45
C MET A 92 -0.35 -12.90 25.22
N ALA A 93 -1.62 -12.45 25.20
CA ALA A 93 -2.17 -11.65 24.12
C ALA A 93 -1.45 -10.30 23.98
N LEU A 94 -1.19 -9.63 25.10
CA LEU A 94 -0.40 -8.39 25.12
C LEU A 94 1.01 -8.62 24.59
N GLY A 95 1.68 -9.69 25.03
CA GLY A 95 3.01 -10.04 24.55
C GLY A 95 3.03 -10.38 23.06
N CYS A 96 2.02 -11.11 22.56
CA CYS A 96 1.88 -11.36 21.11
C CYS A 96 1.75 -10.05 20.34
N ALA A 97 0.89 -9.13 20.80
CA ALA A 97 0.72 -7.82 20.16
C ALA A 97 2.03 -7.01 20.14
N MET A 98 2.78 -7.02 21.26
CA MET A 98 4.10 -6.37 21.33
C MET A 98 5.12 -7.00 20.38
N ILE A 99 5.19 -8.33 20.31
CA ILE A 99 6.11 -9.03 19.40
C ILE A 99 5.76 -8.70 17.95
N ILE A 100 4.48 -8.74 17.58
CA ILE A 100 4.03 -8.41 16.23
C ILE A 100 4.42 -6.96 15.86
N ALA A 101 4.15 -6.02 16.76
CA ALA A 101 4.46 -4.61 16.54
C ALA A 101 5.96 -4.34 16.41
N MET A 102 6.78 -5.06 17.16
CA MET A 102 8.23 -4.86 17.18
C MET A 102 8.95 -5.61 16.05
N SER A 103 8.45 -6.78 15.63
CA SER A 103 9.21 -7.73 14.82
C SER A 103 8.53 -8.16 13.52
N SER A 104 7.21 -8.43 13.52
CA SER A 104 6.57 -9.10 12.38
C SER A 104 6.62 -8.27 11.08
N TRP A 105 6.49 -6.95 11.15
CA TRP A 105 6.57 -6.11 9.95
C TRP A 105 8.00 -6.02 9.38
N LEU A 106 9.03 -6.02 10.25
CA LEU A 106 10.44 -6.09 9.84
C LEU A 106 10.77 -7.46 9.24
N ASN A 107 10.19 -8.52 9.80
CA ASN A 107 10.31 -9.87 9.26
C ASN A 107 9.64 -9.99 7.88
N ALA A 108 8.47 -9.37 7.71
CA ALA A 108 7.81 -9.30 6.41
C ALA A 108 8.62 -8.48 5.41
N ALA A 109 9.22 -7.35 5.83
CA ALA A 109 10.13 -6.55 5.02
C ALA A 109 11.37 -7.34 4.57
N ALA A 110 11.94 -8.18 5.45
CA ALA A 110 13.07 -9.03 5.08
C ALA A 110 12.70 -10.12 4.05
N LEU A 111 11.48 -10.63 4.10
CA LEU A 111 11.00 -11.68 3.21
C LEU A 111 10.53 -11.16 1.85
N ALA A 112 9.83 -10.02 1.83
CA ALA A 112 9.11 -9.52 0.66
C ALA A 112 9.49 -8.10 0.24
N GLY A 113 10.36 -7.42 0.98
CA GLY A 113 10.66 -5.99 0.75
C GLY A 113 11.19 -5.68 -0.62
N SER A 114 12.03 -6.56 -1.19
CA SER A 114 12.52 -6.36 -2.55
C SER A 114 11.41 -6.48 -3.58
N ALA A 115 10.54 -7.48 -3.44
CA ALA A 115 9.42 -7.70 -4.36
C ALA A 115 8.36 -6.60 -4.25
N ALA A 116 8.07 -6.12 -3.03
CA ALA A 116 7.16 -5.01 -2.81
C ALA A 116 7.69 -3.70 -3.40
N LEU A 117 9.00 -3.46 -3.28
CA LEU A 117 9.63 -2.31 -3.92
C LEU A 117 9.61 -2.43 -5.45
N GLU A 118 9.87 -3.61 -6.01
CA GLU A 118 9.73 -3.86 -7.46
C GLU A 118 8.29 -3.59 -7.95
N GLN A 119 7.28 -4.00 -7.20
CA GLN A 119 5.89 -3.68 -7.49
C GLN A 119 5.64 -2.16 -7.48
N HIS A 120 6.15 -1.46 -6.46
CA HIS A 120 6.03 0.00 -6.39
C HIS A 120 6.60 0.70 -7.64
N LEU A 121 7.79 0.28 -8.08
CA LEU A 121 8.43 0.84 -9.26
C LEU A 121 7.67 0.46 -10.55
N ALA A 122 7.13 -0.76 -10.63
CA ALA A 122 6.34 -1.21 -11.78
C ALA A 122 5.03 -0.43 -11.94
N GLU A 123 4.27 -0.23 -10.86
CA GLU A 123 3.06 0.59 -10.87
C GLU A 123 3.38 2.04 -11.22
N THR A 124 4.45 2.59 -10.63
CA THR A 124 4.92 3.95 -10.95
C THR A 124 5.28 4.09 -12.44
N LEU A 125 5.95 3.09 -13.02
CA LEU A 125 6.29 3.07 -14.44
C LEU A 125 5.04 3.07 -15.33
N GLU A 126 4.03 2.27 -14.99
CA GLU A 126 2.75 2.23 -15.72
C GLU A 126 2.05 3.59 -15.67
N ASP A 127 2.01 4.18 -14.47
CA ASP A 127 1.47 5.51 -14.22
C ASP A 127 2.16 6.57 -15.11
N TYR A 128 3.49 6.63 -15.12
CA TYR A 128 4.24 7.59 -15.94
C TYR A 128 4.14 7.31 -17.45
N THR A 129 3.93 6.05 -17.85
CA THR A 129 3.66 5.71 -19.25
C THR A 129 2.34 6.34 -19.69
N ALA A 130 1.29 6.19 -18.88
CA ALA A 130 -0.01 6.80 -19.16
C ALA A 130 0.06 8.33 -19.20
N ASP A 131 0.83 8.95 -18.30
CA ASP A 131 1.03 10.40 -18.28
C ASP A 131 1.76 10.91 -19.53
N LEU A 132 2.81 10.23 -19.97
CA LEU A 132 3.54 10.59 -21.20
C LEU A 132 2.63 10.47 -22.42
N ASP A 133 1.86 9.38 -22.52
CA ASP A 133 0.92 9.18 -23.63
C ASP A 133 -0.17 10.25 -23.64
N GLN A 134 -0.71 10.62 -22.47
CA GLN A 134 -1.70 11.71 -22.36
C GLN A 134 -1.10 13.06 -22.77
N ALA A 135 0.10 13.41 -22.30
CA ALA A 135 0.79 14.64 -22.68
C ALA A 135 1.04 14.70 -24.18
N HIS A 136 1.45 13.58 -24.78
CA HIS A 136 1.65 13.49 -26.22
C HIS A 136 0.34 13.68 -27.00
N GLN A 137 -0.75 13.02 -26.58
CA GLN A 137 -2.07 13.20 -27.21
C GLN A 137 -2.59 14.63 -27.11
N ASN A 138 -2.37 15.29 -25.97
CA ASN A 138 -2.70 16.71 -25.78
C ASN A 138 -1.91 17.59 -26.74
N ALA A 139 -0.59 17.35 -26.87
CA ALA A 139 0.28 18.10 -27.78
C ALA A 139 -0.05 17.88 -29.26
N LEU A 140 -0.46 16.65 -29.66
CA LEU A 140 -0.90 16.34 -31.02
C LEU A 140 -2.24 16.99 -31.38
N ALA A 141 -3.09 17.32 -30.42
CA ALA A 141 -4.42 17.85 -30.68
C ALA A 141 -4.39 19.13 -31.53
N ALA A 142 -3.40 20.02 -31.29
CA ALA A 142 -3.20 21.23 -32.08
C ALA A 142 -2.83 20.98 -33.55
N GLN A 143 -2.24 19.81 -33.86
CA GLN A 143 -1.87 19.44 -35.23
C GLN A 143 -3.09 19.08 -36.08
N SER A 144 -4.22 18.72 -35.46
CA SER A 144 -5.46 18.45 -36.19
C SER A 144 -6.03 19.68 -36.91
N LEU A 145 -5.62 20.89 -36.49
CA LEU A 145 -6.05 22.15 -37.10
C LEU A 145 -5.25 22.50 -38.37
N LEU A 146 -4.09 21.86 -38.57
CA LEU A 146 -3.18 22.17 -39.68
C LEU A 146 -3.84 22.08 -41.06
N PRO A 147 -4.60 21.02 -41.40
CA PRO A 147 -5.22 20.92 -42.74
C PRO A 147 -6.25 22.02 -43.00
N ASP A 148 -6.96 22.47 -41.97
CA ASP A 148 -7.96 23.52 -42.11
C ASP A 148 -7.31 24.91 -42.24
N ILE A 149 -6.19 25.14 -41.56
CA ILE A 149 -5.35 26.33 -41.72
C ILE A 149 -4.79 26.40 -43.15
N GLN A 150 -4.19 25.32 -43.64
CA GLN A 150 -3.63 25.23 -45.00
C GLN A 150 -4.71 25.48 -46.07
N ARG A 151 -5.87 24.83 -45.95
CA ARG A 151 -6.98 25.04 -46.89
C ARG A 151 -7.46 26.49 -46.92
N THR A 152 -7.49 27.14 -45.76
CA THR A 152 -7.93 28.53 -45.62
C THR A 152 -6.89 29.49 -46.21
N GLN A 153 -5.61 29.27 -45.93
CA GLN A 153 -4.48 30.00 -46.50
C GLN A 153 -4.49 29.92 -48.04
N GLU A 154 -4.57 28.73 -48.61
CA GLU A 154 -4.64 28.52 -50.07
C GLU A 154 -5.85 29.23 -50.70
N ARG A 155 -6.98 29.29 -50.00
CA ARG A 155 -8.17 30.01 -50.46
C ARG A 155 -7.92 31.51 -50.51
N PHE A 156 -7.34 32.10 -49.47
CA PHE A 156 -7.01 33.53 -49.45
C PHE A 156 -5.94 33.90 -50.48
N GLN A 157 -4.93 33.07 -50.67
CA GLN A 157 -3.91 33.23 -51.70
C GLN A 157 -4.55 33.28 -53.10
N ARG A 158 -5.38 32.27 -53.42
CA ARG A 158 -6.08 32.21 -54.72
C ARG A 158 -7.03 33.38 -54.95
N LEU A 159 -7.77 33.81 -53.92
CA LEU A 159 -8.64 34.99 -54.02
C LEU A 159 -7.83 36.26 -54.28
N ALA A 160 -6.66 36.42 -53.64
CA ALA A 160 -5.78 37.57 -53.86
C ALA A 160 -5.23 37.58 -55.29
N ASP A 161 -4.85 36.42 -55.82
CA ASP A 161 -4.30 36.29 -57.17
C ASP A 161 -5.37 36.54 -58.25
N GLN A 162 -6.56 35.96 -58.08
CA GLN A 162 -7.70 36.20 -58.98
C GLN A 162 -8.13 37.66 -59.01
N GLU A 163 -8.17 38.32 -57.86
CA GLU A 163 -8.49 39.75 -57.77
C GLU A 163 -7.42 40.60 -58.46
N ARG A 164 -6.14 40.27 -58.29
CA ARG A 164 -5.03 40.98 -58.93
C ARG A 164 -5.06 40.85 -60.46
N GLU A 165 -5.29 39.65 -60.97
CA GLU A 165 -5.21 39.32 -62.40
C GLU A 165 -6.46 39.71 -63.18
N THR A 166 -7.64 39.49 -62.59
CA THR A 166 -8.93 39.60 -63.31
C THR A 166 -9.90 40.59 -62.69
N GLY A 167 -9.63 41.09 -61.48
CA GLY A 167 -10.58 41.92 -60.74
C GLY A 167 -11.87 41.17 -60.40
N ALA A 168 -11.77 39.86 -60.13
CA ALA A 168 -12.92 38.96 -59.97
C ALA A 168 -13.94 39.41 -58.91
N LEU A 169 -13.50 40.14 -57.88
CA LEU A 169 -14.32 40.61 -56.78
C LEU A 169 -14.76 42.07 -56.97
N THR A 170 -13.86 42.98 -57.33
CA THR A 170 -14.19 44.43 -57.44
C THR A 170 -14.54 44.91 -58.86
N GLY A 171 -14.31 44.07 -59.86
CA GLY A 171 -14.44 44.41 -61.29
C GLY A 171 -13.25 45.20 -61.85
N THR A 172 -12.20 45.40 -61.06
CA THR A 172 -10.98 46.13 -61.47
C THR A 172 -9.72 45.34 -61.15
N THR A 173 -8.81 45.23 -62.13
CA THR A 173 -7.52 44.53 -61.97
C THR A 173 -6.50 45.38 -61.21
N GLY A 174 -5.62 44.74 -60.44
CA GLY A 174 -4.47 45.39 -59.80
C GLY A 174 -4.32 45.08 -58.31
N ALA A 175 -3.21 45.54 -57.73
CA ALA A 175 -2.89 45.34 -56.31
C ALA A 175 -3.60 46.37 -55.41
N GLY A 176 -4.92 46.31 -55.35
CA GLY A 176 -5.75 47.16 -54.49
C GLY A 176 -5.74 46.72 -53.01
N SER A 177 -6.52 47.44 -52.20
CA SER A 177 -6.71 47.18 -50.76
C SER A 177 -7.18 45.74 -50.45
N VAL A 178 -8.08 45.20 -51.28
CA VAL A 178 -8.59 43.82 -51.16
C VAL A 178 -7.46 42.80 -51.30
N VAL A 179 -6.59 42.97 -52.30
CA VAL A 179 -5.45 42.08 -52.55
C VAL A 179 -4.46 42.14 -51.38
N GLN A 180 -4.16 43.33 -50.86
CA GLN A 180 -3.26 43.51 -49.73
C GLN A 180 -3.79 42.78 -48.47
N LEU A 181 -5.09 42.92 -48.18
CA LEU A 181 -5.72 42.26 -47.04
C LEU A 181 -5.66 40.73 -47.18
N LEU A 182 -6.07 40.20 -48.34
CA LEU A 182 -6.06 38.74 -48.58
C LEU A 182 -4.64 38.16 -48.52
N SER A 183 -3.65 38.88 -49.06
CA SER A 183 -2.24 38.49 -48.96
C SER A 183 -1.72 38.54 -47.51
N GLN A 184 -2.11 39.54 -46.71
CA GLN A 184 -1.75 39.63 -45.30
C GLN A 184 -2.37 38.47 -44.48
N MET A 185 -3.62 38.12 -44.74
CA MET A 185 -4.27 36.98 -44.06
C MET A 185 -3.60 35.67 -44.44
N ALA A 186 -3.26 35.47 -45.71
CA ALA A 186 -2.52 34.29 -46.14
C ALA A 186 -1.14 34.22 -45.48
N SER A 187 -0.41 35.33 -45.35
CA SER A 187 0.89 35.34 -44.66
C SER A 187 0.77 35.02 -43.17
N GLN A 188 -0.23 35.55 -42.47
CA GLN A 188 -0.49 35.22 -41.05
C GLN A 188 -0.79 33.73 -40.84
N LEU A 189 -1.60 33.13 -41.72
CA LEU A 189 -1.87 31.69 -41.66
C LEU A 189 -0.63 30.85 -42.01
N THR A 190 0.25 31.36 -42.88
CA THR A 190 1.54 30.73 -43.22
C THR A 190 2.49 30.73 -42.01
N GLU A 191 2.54 31.83 -41.25
CA GLU A 191 3.31 31.91 -40.01
C GLU A 191 2.79 30.91 -38.97
N LEU A 192 1.47 30.78 -38.84
CA LEU A 192 0.84 29.81 -37.95
C LEU A 192 1.14 28.37 -38.37
N GLU A 193 1.04 28.06 -39.67
CA GLU A 193 1.41 26.77 -40.25
C GLU A 193 2.88 26.41 -39.92
N ASN A 194 3.80 27.34 -40.14
CA ASN A 194 5.23 27.15 -39.83
C ASN A 194 5.44 26.90 -38.33
N GLY A 195 4.73 27.62 -37.47
CA GLY A 195 4.73 27.39 -36.02
C GLY A 195 4.26 25.99 -35.66
N ILE A 196 3.14 25.54 -36.21
CA ILE A 196 2.58 24.19 -35.97
C ILE A 196 3.56 23.10 -36.42
N ASN A 197 4.20 23.25 -37.58
CA ASN A 197 5.21 22.32 -38.07
C ASN A 197 6.44 22.26 -37.15
N ALA A 198 6.93 23.41 -36.67
CA ALA A 198 8.05 23.45 -35.74
C ALA A 198 7.73 22.81 -34.37
N SER A 199 6.51 23.02 -33.84
CA SER A 199 6.08 22.32 -32.62
C SER A 199 5.93 20.83 -32.85
N ARG A 200 5.43 20.37 -34.01
CA ARG A 200 5.36 18.94 -34.33
C ARG A 200 6.72 18.24 -34.24
N GLU A 201 7.76 18.86 -34.76
CA GLU A 201 9.13 18.34 -34.65
C GLU A 201 9.60 18.29 -33.19
N ARG A 202 9.33 19.35 -32.42
CA ARG A 202 9.66 19.41 -30.99
C ARG A 202 8.91 18.36 -30.17
N VAL A 203 7.61 18.18 -30.40
CA VAL A 203 6.76 17.17 -29.74
C VAL A 203 7.28 15.76 -30.04
N THR A 204 7.69 15.50 -31.28
CA THR A 204 8.27 14.20 -31.66
C THR A 204 9.58 13.94 -30.93
N THR A 205 10.47 14.94 -30.90
CA THR A 205 11.75 14.86 -30.17
C THR A 205 11.55 14.60 -28.67
N LEU A 206 10.67 15.38 -28.03
CA LEU A 206 10.38 15.23 -26.61
C LEU A 206 9.72 13.88 -26.29
N PHE A 207 8.80 13.42 -27.13
CA PHE A 207 8.18 12.11 -26.94
C PHE A 207 9.20 10.97 -27.06
N ASP A 208 10.13 11.06 -28.02
CA ASP A 208 11.22 10.09 -28.17
C ASP A 208 12.17 10.09 -26.97
N GLU A 209 12.45 11.25 -26.39
CA GLU A 209 13.21 11.38 -25.15
C GLU A 209 12.47 10.75 -23.97
N GLY A 210 11.17 11.03 -23.82
CA GLY A 210 10.33 10.41 -22.79
C GLY A 210 10.27 8.89 -22.92
N ARG A 211 10.18 8.36 -24.15
CA ARG A 211 10.21 6.91 -24.41
C ARG A 211 11.53 6.28 -23.99
N LYS A 212 12.67 6.95 -24.18
CA LYS A 212 13.98 6.47 -23.72
C LYS A 212 14.04 6.40 -22.19
N HIS A 213 13.53 7.41 -21.49
CA HIS A 213 13.42 7.34 -20.02
C HIS A 213 12.57 6.14 -19.58
N LEU A 214 11.39 5.93 -20.18
CA LEU A 214 10.53 4.78 -19.88
C LEU A 214 11.20 3.43 -20.18
N GLU A 215 12.00 3.34 -21.24
CA GLU A 215 12.78 2.13 -21.57
C GLU A 215 13.85 1.83 -20.51
N THR A 216 14.59 2.86 -20.08
CA THR A 216 15.57 2.75 -18.99
C THR A 216 14.88 2.34 -17.70
N MET A 217 13.77 2.99 -17.34
CA MET A 217 12.97 2.65 -16.16
C MET A 217 12.48 1.20 -16.20
N ARG A 218 11.97 0.71 -17.33
CA ARG A 218 11.56 -0.69 -17.50
C ARG A 218 12.71 -1.65 -17.29
N THR A 219 13.89 -1.30 -17.81
CA THR A 219 15.12 -2.08 -17.59
C THR A 219 15.47 -2.14 -16.11
N LEU A 220 15.43 -1.00 -15.40
CA LEU A 220 15.70 -0.91 -13.97
C LEU A 220 14.74 -1.75 -13.12
N VAL A 221 13.45 -1.79 -13.47
CA VAL A 221 12.45 -2.61 -12.78
C VAL A 221 12.72 -4.11 -12.98
N SER A 222 12.96 -4.53 -14.23
CA SER A 222 13.13 -5.94 -14.60
C SER A 222 14.52 -6.54 -14.33
N ALA A 223 15.54 -5.71 -14.10
CA ALA A 223 16.91 -6.17 -13.98
C ALA A 223 17.10 -7.08 -12.76
N PRO A 224 17.91 -8.16 -12.86
CA PRO A 224 18.24 -8.96 -11.68
C PRO A 224 19.20 -8.20 -10.74
N GLY A 225 19.13 -8.49 -9.44
CA GLY A 225 20.08 -7.98 -8.45
C GLY A 225 19.45 -7.08 -7.38
N ALA A 226 20.29 -6.39 -6.61
CA ALA A 226 19.85 -5.54 -5.50
C ALA A 226 18.90 -4.43 -5.99
N ILE A 227 17.74 -4.30 -5.34
CA ILE A 227 16.70 -3.35 -5.77
C ILE A 227 16.99 -1.91 -5.36
N ASN A 228 17.57 -1.67 -4.18
CA ASN A 228 17.80 -0.30 -3.68
C ASN A 228 18.59 0.60 -4.65
N PRO A 229 19.78 0.22 -5.16
CA PRO A 229 20.50 1.08 -6.10
C PRO A 229 19.75 1.27 -7.42
N ARG A 230 18.91 0.30 -7.82
CA ARG A 230 18.07 0.41 -9.02
C ARG A 230 16.91 1.39 -8.77
N ALA A 231 16.32 1.38 -7.58
CA ALA A 231 15.29 2.32 -7.17
C ALA A 231 15.82 3.77 -7.12
N ASP A 232 17.07 3.97 -6.68
CA ASP A 232 17.72 5.28 -6.71
C ASP A 232 17.90 5.79 -8.14
N GLN A 233 18.37 4.93 -9.06
CA GLN A 233 18.49 5.27 -10.48
C GLN A 233 17.13 5.54 -11.12
N PHE A 234 16.12 4.74 -10.78
CA PHE A 234 14.74 4.92 -11.26
C PHE A 234 14.20 6.28 -10.82
N SER A 235 14.49 6.70 -9.60
CA SER A 235 14.10 8.01 -9.09
C SER A 235 14.67 9.16 -9.93
N ALA A 236 15.91 9.03 -10.42
CA ALA A 236 16.53 10.01 -11.30
C ALA A 236 15.84 10.06 -12.68
N GLU A 237 15.52 8.90 -13.26
CA GLU A 237 14.79 8.80 -14.53
C GLU A 237 13.39 9.41 -14.43
N VAL A 238 12.70 9.21 -13.29
CA VAL A 238 11.39 9.80 -13.03
C VAL A 238 11.43 11.32 -13.05
N VAL A 239 12.46 11.94 -12.47
CA VAL A 239 12.64 13.40 -12.50
C VAL A 239 12.86 13.88 -13.94
N GLY A 240 13.70 13.18 -14.70
CA GLY A 240 13.93 13.47 -16.12
C GLY A 240 12.65 13.40 -16.94
N LEU A 241 11.91 12.30 -16.82
CA LEU A 241 10.64 12.08 -17.51
C LEU A 241 9.57 13.11 -17.12
N SER A 242 9.49 13.48 -15.84
CA SER A 242 8.58 14.54 -15.37
C SER A 242 8.89 15.89 -16.04
N GLY A 243 10.18 16.19 -16.24
CA GLY A 243 10.63 17.37 -17.00
C GLY A 243 10.22 17.33 -18.48
N VAL A 244 10.32 16.15 -19.11
CA VAL A 244 9.86 15.94 -20.50
C VAL A 244 8.35 16.11 -20.63
N ILE A 245 7.56 15.50 -19.73
CA ILE A 245 6.09 15.64 -19.70
C ILE A 245 5.68 17.11 -19.54
N THR A 246 6.34 17.83 -18.63
CA THR A 246 6.11 19.26 -18.45
C THR A 246 6.43 20.05 -19.72
N SER A 247 7.54 19.71 -20.38
CA SER A 247 7.96 20.36 -21.64
C SER A 247 7.00 20.08 -22.80
N LEU A 248 6.39 18.88 -22.86
CA LEU A 248 5.36 18.52 -23.83
C LEU A 248 4.11 19.38 -23.64
N GLU A 249 3.61 19.48 -22.42
CA GLU A 249 2.44 20.31 -22.10
C GLU A 249 2.69 21.81 -22.43
N GLN A 250 3.91 22.31 -22.18
CA GLN A 250 4.31 23.68 -22.52
C GLN A 250 4.53 23.93 -24.02
N THR A 251 4.69 22.88 -24.83
CA THR A 251 4.92 22.99 -26.29
C THR A 251 3.62 23.18 -27.08
N SER A 252 2.47 23.17 -26.41
CA SER A 252 1.16 23.39 -27.04
C SER A 252 1.06 24.76 -27.74
N ILE A 253 0.68 24.75 -29.01
CA ILE A 253 0.44 25.96 -29.83
C ILE A 253 -1.01 26.44 -29.74
N ALA A 254 -1.92 25.70 -29.07
CA ALA A 254 -3.32 26.07 -28.96
C ALA A 254 -3.56 27.54 -28.51
N PRO A 255 -2.81 28.11 -27.54
CA PRO A 255 -2.93 29.54 -27.21
C PRO A 255 -2.57 30.48 -28.37
N SER A 256 -1.55 30.14 -29.16
CA SER A 256 -1.13 30.91 -30.33
C SER A 256 -2.13 30.81 -31.48
N VAL A 257 -2.70 29.62 -31.72
CA VAL A 257 -3.79 29.45 -32.70
C VAL A 257 -4.99 30.30 -32.33
N LYS A 258 -5.40 30.26 -31.06
CA LYS A 258 -6.53 31.07 -30.57
C LYS A 258 -6.29 32.56 -30.79
N ARG A 259 -5.11 33.06 -30.40
CA ARG A 259 -4.75 34.47 -30.58
C ARG A 259 -4.74 34.87 -32.05
N ALA A 260 -4.14 34.06 -32.92
CA ALA A 260 -4.13 34.31 -34.35
C ALA A 260 -5.56 34.34 -34.92
N ALA A 261 -6.43 33.43 -34.49
CA ALA A 261 -7.83 33.40 -34.92
C ALA A 261 -8.59 34.68 -34.50
N GLU A 262 -8.38 35.15 -33.27
CA GLU A 262 -8.95 36.41 -32.76
C GLU A 262 -8.41 37.63 -33.53
N ASP A 263 -7.09 37.68 -33.78
CA ASP A 263 -6.43 38.75 -34.53
C ASP A 263 -6.90 38.82 -35.99
N LEU A 264 -7.16 37.68 -36.64
CA LEU A 264 -7.75 37.64 -37.99
C LEU A 264 -9.13 38.32 -38.06
N SER A 265 -9.90 38.28 -36.97
CA SER A 265 -11.22 38.93 -36.90
C SER A 265 -11.15 40.43 -36.57
N LEU A 266 -10.16 40.84 -35.78
CA LEU A 266 -9.98 42.21 -35.28
C LEU A 266 -9.08 43.07 -36.17
N GLY A 267 -8.11 42.47 -36.88
CA GLY A 267 -7.10 43.14 -37.69
C GLY A 267 -7.62 43.83 -38.96
N PHE A 268 -8.94 43.85 -39.16
CA PHE A 268 -9.57 44.54 -40.27
C PHE A 268 -9.62 46.05 -40.01
N ILE A 269 -8.58 46.74 -40.47
CA ILE A 269 -8.62 48.19 -40.71
C ILE A 269 -8.85 48.37 -42.21
N ALA A 270 -10.05 48.78 -42.61
CA ALA A 270 -10.36 49.02 -44.01
C ALA A 270 -9.42 50.12 -44.57
N PRO A 271 -8.56 49.82 -45.56
CA PRO A 271 -7.77 50.87 -46.20
C PRO A 271 -8.72 51.82 -46.91
N VAL A 272 -8.52 53.13 -46.75
CA VAL A 272 -9.36 54.16 -47.41
C VAL A 272 -9.29 53.92 -48.92
N ALA A 273 -10.44 53.69 -49.56
CA ALA A 273 -10.52 53.43 -50.98
C ALA A 273 -9.93 54.60 -51.78
N ASP A 274 -8.75 54.42 -52.36
CA ASP A 274 -8.11 55.42 -53.22
C ASP A 274 -8.67 55.30 -54.64
N GLY A 275 -9.97 55.62 -54.77
CA GLY A 275 -10.73 55.48 -56.00
C GLY A 275 -11.31 56.83 -56.40
N ARG A 276 -10.76 57.44 -57.46
CA ARG A 276 -11.28 58.68 -58.06
C ARG A 276 -12.70 58.54 -58.67
N GLN A 277 -13.39 57.42 -58.43
CA GLN A 277 -14.75 57.09 -58.88
C GLN A 277 -15.56 56.46 -57.72
N ALA A 278 -16.65 57.11 -57.32
CA ALA A 278 -17.50 56.71 -56.18
C ALA A 278 -18.11 55.29 -56.30
N ASP A 279 -18.32 54.82 -57.54
CA ASP A 279 -18.87 53.49 -57.83
C ASP A 279 -17.89 52.35 -57.49
N LEU A 280 -16.58 52.56 -57.71
CA LEU A 280 -15.54 51.59 -57.34
C LEU A 280 -15.38 51.47 -55.83
N ALA A 281 -15.41 52.60 -55.10
CA ALA A 281 -15.35 52.62 -53.66
C ALA A 281 -16.53 51.85 -53.04
N THR A 282 -17.75 52.05 -53.56
CA THR A 282 -18.95 51.34 -53.10
C THR A 282 -18.85 49.83 -53.30
N ARG A 283 -18.34 49.37 -54.47
CA ARG A 283 -18.12 47.94 -54.73
C ARG A 283 -17.04 47.36 -53.82
N GLN A 284 -15.94 48.08 -53.61
CA GLN A 284 -14.87 47.68 -52.71
C GLN A 284 -15.38 47.51 -51.28
N ASP A 285 -16.18 48.46 -50.77
CA ASP A 285 -16.75 48.38 -49.42
C ASP A 285 -17.65 47.15 -49.27
N GLN A 286 -18.49 46.84 -50.26
CA GLN A 286 -19.39 45.68 -50.22
C GLN A 286 -18.62 44.34 -50.27
N VAL A 287 -17.59 44.25 -51.11
CA VAL A 287 -16.70 43.08 -51.17
C VAL A 287 -15.94 42.91 -49.86
N MET A 288 -15.39 44.01 -49.34
CA MET A 288 -14.65 44.04 -48.08
C MET A 288 -15.51 43.61 -46.90
N GLU A 289 -16.77 44.02 -46.83
CA GLU A 289 -17.72 43.57 -45.81
C GLU A 289 -18.06 42.07 -45.95
N THR A 290 -18.20 41.58 -47.20
CA THR A 290 -18.42 40.15 -47.46
C THR A 290 -17.22 39.31 -47.00
N ILE A 291 -16.00 39.74 -47.35
CA ILE A 291 -14.76 39.10 -46.90
C ILE A 291 -14.68 39.13 -45.38
N ARG A 292 -14.95 40.28 -44.75
CA ARG A 292 -14.97 40.44 -43.30
C ARG A 292 -15.90 39.44 -42.62
N SER A 293 -17.13 39.30 -43.12
CA SER A 293 -18.10 38.35 -42.57
C SER A 293 -17.63 36.89 -42.71
N SER A 294 -17.03 36.52 -43.85
CA SER A 294 -16.48 35.18 -44.08
C SER A 294 -15.28 34.90 -43.19
N VAL A 295 -14.39 35.88 -42.99
CA VAL A 295 -13.22 35.76 -42.12
C VAL A 295 -13.65 35.63 -40.67
N ALA A 296 -14.58 36.47 -40.21
CA ALA A 296 -15.11 36.41 -38.85
C ALA A 296 -15.74 35.03 -38.54
N ALA A 297 -16.48 34.45 -39.48
CA ALA A 297 -17.03 33.11 -39.34
C ALA A 297 -15.93 32.03 -39.22
N GLN A 298 -14.90 32.09 -40.08
CA GLN A 298 -13.80 31.13 -40.08
C GLN A 298 -12.92 31.24 -38.83
N SER A 299 -12.58 32.47 -38.42
CA SER A 299 -11.87 32.79 -37.18
C SER A 299 -12.59 32.23 -35.97
N LYS A 300 -13.93 32.34 -35.92
CA LYS A 300 -14.73 31.79 -34.83
C LYS A 300 -14.61 30.26 -34.75
N VAL A 301 -14.66 29.56 -35.88
CA VAL A 301 -14.49 28.09 -35.91
C VAL A 301 -13.09 27.69 -35.42
N LEU A 302 -12.04 28.38 -35.90
CA LEU A 302 -10.67 28.09 -35.48
C LEU A 302 -10.43 28.38 -33.99
N SER A 303 -10.99 29.49 -33.49
CA SER A 303 -10.95 29.87 -32.07
C SER A 303 -11.66 28.83 -31.19
N GLN A 304 -12.87 28.39 -31.59
CA GLN A 304 -13.60 27.34 -30.88
C GLN A 304 -12.86 26.00 -30.86
N ALA A 305 -12.22 25.63 -31.97
CA ALA A 305 -11.42 24.41 -32.03
C ALA A 305 -10.17 24.51 -31.14
N ALA A 306 -9.53 25.69 -31.07
CA ALA A 306 -8.45 25.94 -30.13
C ALA A 306 -8.93 25.89 -28.67
N ASP A 307 -10.10 26.44 -28.36
CA ASP A 307 -10.71 26.36 -27.02
C ASP A 307 -10.96 24.91 -26.58
N GLN A 308 -11.49 24.06 -27.46
CA GLN A 308 -11.67 22.64 -27.17
C GLN A 308 -10.36 21.92 -26.86
N ILE A 309 -9.23 22.37 -27.42
CA ILE A 309 -7.91 21.83 -27.10
C ILE A 309 -7.42 22.35 -25.74
N LEU A 310 -7.64 23.63 -25.44
CA LEU A 310 -7.28 24.25 -24.17
C LEU A 310 -8.11 23.73 -22.98
N GLU A 311 -9.33 23.26 -23.23
CA GLU A 311 -10.21 22.64 -22.24
C GLU A 311 -9.83 21.19 -21.90
N ARG A 312 -8.91 20.57 -22.67
CA ARG A 312 -8.44 19.22 -22.37
C ARG A 312 -7.79 19.19 -20.99
N LYS A 313 -8.03 18.10 -20.26
CA LYS A 313 -7.48 17.92 -18.92
C LYS A 313 -5.94 17.85 -19.01
N PRO A 314 -5.21 18.75 -18.31
CA PRO A 314 -3.76 18.67 -18.25
C PRO A 314 -3.34 17.41 -17.49
N VAL A 315 -2.14 16.91 -17.79
CA VAL A 315 -1.54 15.81 -17.03
C VAL A 315 -1.31 16.26 -15.58
N ALA A 316 -1.66 15.40 -14.63
CA ALA A 316 -1.50 15.71 -13.22
C ALA A 316 -0.01 15.75 -12.85
N GLU A 317 0.44 16.79 -12.15
CA GLU A 317 1.79 16.82 -11.60
C GLU A 317 1.92 15.76 -10.51
N ARG A 318 2.57 14.64 -10.85
CA ARG A 318 2.86 13.56 -9.91
C ARG A 318 4.20 13.82 -9.23
N ARG A 319 4.18 13.84 -7.89
CA ARG A 319 5.40 13.80 -7.10
C ARG A 319 5.74 12.35 -6.81
N PHE A 320 6.86 11.89 -7.36
CA PHE A 320 7.44 10.61 -6.97
C PHE A 320 7.90 10.65 -5.51
N VAL A 321 7.50 9.64 -4.75
CA VAL A 321 7.89 9.47 -3.35
C VAL A 321 8.71 8.18 -3.26
N PRO A 322 10.03 8.26 -3.07
CA PRO A 322 10.83 7.05 -2.89
C PRO A 322 10.39 6.33 -1.62
N LEU A 323 10.29 5.00 -1.71
CA LEU A 323 9.95 4.13 -0.58
C LEU A 323 11.14 3.23 -0.25
N SER A 324 11.37 3.02 1.04
CA SER A 324 12.21 1.92 1.51
C SER A 324 11.52 0.58 1.26
N SER A 325 12.30 -0.51 1.25
CA SER A 325 11.75 -1.88 1.14
C SER A 325 10.70 -2.17 2.23
N ALA A 326 10.91 -1.66 3.45
CA ALA A 326 9.97 -1.88 4.55
C ALA A 326 8.66 -1.09 4.39
N GLU A 327 8.75 0.16 3.94
CA GLU A 327 7.56 0.96 3.64
C GLU A 327 6.77 0.39 2.46
N ALA A 328 7.46 -0.15 1.45
CA ALA A 328 6.82 -0.83 0.33
C ALA A 328 5.99 -2.02 0.80
N VAL A 329 6.51 -2.87 1.71
CA VAL A 329 5.74 -4.01 2.27
C VAL A 329 4.50 -3.55 3.04
N LEU A 330 4.57 -2.41 3.73
CA LEU A 330 3.41 -1.85 4.43
C LEU A 330 2.38 -1.28 3.46
N ARG A 331 2.82 -0.57 2.41
CA ARG A 331 1.95 0.01 1.39
C ARG A 331 1.24 -1.08 0.57
N TYR A 332 1.97 -2.13 0.21
CA TYR A 332 1.51 -3.25 -0.60
C TYR A 332 1.17 -4.49 0.24
N ALA A 333 0.82 -4.32 1.52
CA ALA A 333 0.63 -5.44 2.44
C ALA A 333 -0.41 -6.48 1.96
N GLY A 334 -1.42 -6.03 1.20
CA GLY A 334 -2.45 -6.89 0.61
C GLY A 334 -1.92 -7.90 -0.42
N ASP A 335 -0.85 -7.55 -1.14
CA ASP A 335 -0.29 -8.41 -2.19
C ASP A 335 0.72 -9.43 -1.62
N PHE A 336 1.24 -9.16 -0.42
CA PHE A 336 2.24 -10.00 0.25
C PHE A 336 1.69 -10.72 1.50
N ILE A 337 0.40 -11.07 1.50
CA ILE A 337 -0.25 -11.82 2.60
C ILE A 337 0.53 -13.08 3.01
N PRO A 338 1.06 -13.92 2.10
CA PRO A 338 1.83 -15.10 2.50
C PRO A 338 3.09 -14.76 3.32
N SER A 339 3.78 -13.68 2.95
CA SER A 339 4.99 -13.22 3.64
C SER A 339 4.66 -12.65 5.02
N TRP A 340 3.58 -11.88 5.13
CA TRP A 340 3.03 -11.42 6.40
C TRP A 340 2.59 -12.57 7.30
N ALA A 341 1.88 -13.55 6.74
CA ALA A 341 1.44 -14.73 7.46
C ALA A 341 2.65 -15.53 7.97
N GLY A 342 3.70 -15.71 7.15
CA GLY A 342 4.94 -16.36 7.56
C GLY A 342 5.64 -15.61 8.70
N ALA A 343 5.80 -14.29 8.57
CA ALA A 343 6.42 -13.44 9.59
C ALA A 343 5.68 -13.49 10.94
N ILE A 344 4.35 -13.33 10.92
CA ILE A 344 3.50 -13.41 12.11
C ILE A 344 3.51 -14.82 12.69
N SER A 345 3.52 -15.85 11.83
CA SER A 345 3.54 -17.24 12.28
C SER A 345 4.82 -17.58 13.05
N ILE A 346 5.99 -17.11 12.60
CA ILE A 346 7.26 -17.32 13.32
C ILE A 346 7.16 -16.77 14.75
N ASP A 347 6.54 -15.59 14.90
CA ASP A 347 6.42 -14.91 16.18
C ASP A 347 5.38 -15.56 17.12
N ILE A 348 4.27 -16.09 16.59
CA ILE A 348 3.14 -16.62 17.38
C ILE A 348 3.16 -18.15 17.56
N LEU A 349 3.85 -18.91 16.68
CA LEU A 349 3.91 -20.38 16.77
C LEU A 349 4.27 -20.92 18.16
N PRO A 350 5.13 -20.27 18.96
CA PRO A 350 5.36 -20.68 20.35
C PRO A 350 4.10 -20.79 21.22
N ALA A 351 3.06 -19.97 20.99
CA ALA A 351 1.79 -20.06 21.72
C ALA A 351 1.13 -21.43 21.53
N VAL A 352 1.19 -21.97 20.31
CA VAL A 352 0.63 -23.29 19.98
C VAL A 352 1.36 -24.39 20.75
N LEU A 353 2.70 -24.31 20.83
CA LEU A 353 3.52 -25.24 21.62
C LEU A 353 3.17 -25.18 23.11
N ILE A 354 2.94 -23.98 23.64
CA ILE A 354 2.53 -23.77 25.04
C ILE A 354 1.15 -24.35 25.31
N PHE A 355 0.20 -24.18 24.39
CA PHE A 355 -1.12 -24.80 24.52
C PHE A 355 -1.03 -26.32 24.52
N MET A 356 -0.22 -26.92 23.64
CA MET A 356 0.04 -28.36 23.66
C MET A 356 0.62 -28.81 25.00
N LEU A 357 1.66 -28.13 25.50
CA LEU A 357 2.28 -28.43 26.79
C LEU A 357 1.28 -28.32 27.95
N SER A 358 0.40 -27.32 27.90
CA SER A 358 -0.63 -27.10 28.91
C SER A 358 -1.69 -28.20 28.96
N ILE A 359 -2.08 -28.73 27.79
CA ILE A 359 -3.00 -29.86 27.69
C ILE A 359 -2.35 -31.11 28.28
N VAL A 360 -1.09 -31.39 27.92
CA VAL A 360 -0.32 -32.53 28.44
C VAL A 360 -0.19 -32.46 29.96
N HIS A 361 0.26 -31.34 30.51
CA HIS A 361 0.34 -31.10 31.97
C HIS A 361 -1.03 -31.24 32.65
N SER A 362 -2.11 -30.78 32.02
CA SER A 362 -3.47 -30.97 32.54
C SER A 362 -3.91 -32.44 32.54
N THR A 363 -3.48 -33.24 31.57
CA THR A 363 -3.78 -34.68 31.54
C THR A 363 -2.97 -35.46 32.58
N LEU A 364 -1.68 -35.15 32.75
CA LEU A 364 -0.84 -35.77 33.78
C LEU A 364 -1.41 -35.53 35.18
N ARG A 365 -1.73 -34.27 35.53
CA ARG A 365 -2.33 -33.96 36.84
C ARG A 365 -3.61 -34.73 37.12
N ARG A 366 -4.47 -34.92 36.11
CA ARG A 366 -5.69 -35.72 36.25
C ARG A 366 -5.41 -37.21 36.46
N GLN A 367 -4.31 -37.72 35.91
CA GLN A 367 -3.87 -39.10 36.16
C GLN A 367 -3.24 -39.25 37.54
N GLU A 368 -2.38 -38.33 37.97
CA GLU A 368 -1.81 -38.29 39.32
C GLU A 368 -2.90 -38.22 40.39
N GLN A 369 -3.94 -37.41 40.17
CA GLN A 369 -5.14 -37.34 41.03
C GLN A 369 -5.96 -38.64 41.09
N ARG A 370 -5.67 -39.64 40.24
CA ARG A 370 -6.32 -40.96 40.27
C ARG A 370 -5.46 -42.05 40.91
N LEU A 371 -4.18 -41.80 41.18
CA LEU A 371 -3.28 -42.77 41.84
C LEU A 371 -3.63 -42.91 43.33
N PRO A 372 -3.46 -44.06 43.99
CA PRO A 372 -3.65 -44.17 45.44
C PRO A 372 -2.77 -43.16 46.20
N PHE A 373 -3.22 -42.62 47.34
CA PHE A 373 -2.48 -41.61 48.12
C PHE A 373 -1.05 -42.05 48.47
N ALA A 374 -0.86 -43.33 48.77
CA ALA A 374 0.45 -43.92 49.04
C ALA A 374 1.45 -43.81 47.87
N GLU A 375 0.98 -43.67 46.63
CA GLU A 375 1.81 -43.49 45.44
C GLU A 375 2.04 -42.00 45.08
N ARG A 376 1.41 -41.07 45.81
CA ARG A 376 1.54 -39.61 45.59
C ARG A 376 2.47 -38.92 46.57
N ILE A 377 2.79 -39.56 47.69
CA ILE A 377 3.60 -38.97 48.78
C ILE A 377 5.08 -39.19 48.49
N THR A 378 5.85 -38.12 48.47
CA THR A 378 7.32 -38.19 48.43
C THR A 378 7.88 -38.66 49.79
N ALA A 379 9.07 -39.26 49.80
CA ALA A 379 9.70 -39.69 51.06
C ALA A 379 9.87 -38.52 52.07
N ALA A 380 10.08 -37.30 51.57
CA ALA A 380 10.16 -36.10 52.40
C ALA A 380 8.81 -35.75 53.05
N GLU A 381 7.72 -35.79 52.29
CA GLU A 381 6.35 -35.57 52.80
C GLU A 381 5.93 -36.69 53.77
N LEU A 382 6.37 -37.93 53.55
CA LEU A 382 6.13 -39.04 54.49
C LEU A 382 6.88 -38.80 55.82
N LEU A 383 8.13 -38.36 55.76
CA LEU A 383 8.91 -38.01 56.96
C LEU A 383 8.27 -36.84 57.72
N GLN A 384 7.82 -35.81 57.00
CA GLN A 384 7.10 -34.68 57.60
C GLN A 384 5.76 -35.12 58.21
N ALA A 385 5.00 -35.98 57.52
CA ALA A 385 3.75 -36.54 58.03
C ALA A 385 3.99 -37.39 59.29
N LEU A 386 5.07 -38.19 59.32
CA LEU A 386 5.48 -38.96 60.50
C LEU A 386 5.96 -38.06 61.65
N GLU A 387 6.61 -36.93 61.35
CA GLU A 387 7.00 -35.95 62.36
C GLU A 387 5.78 -35.26 62.98
N VAL A 388 4.83 -34.84 62.15
CA VAL A 388 3.52 -34.35 62.60
C VAL A 388 2.79 -35.41 63.43
N GLN A 389 2.79 -36.68 62.99
CA GLN A 389 2.19 -37.78 63.74
C GLN A 389 2.84 -37.97 65.13
N ARG A 390 4.17 -37.85 65.22
CA ARG A 390 4.91 -37.94 66.49
C ARG A 390 4.57 -36.77 67.41
N GLU A 391 4.48 -35.55 66.89
CA GLU A 391 4.07 -34.38 67.67
C GLU A 391 2.64 -34.53 68.17
N VAL A 392 1.68 -34.92 67.31
CA VAL A 392 0.28 -35.15 67.71
C VAL A 392 0.18 -36.22 68.81
N ARG A 393 0.95 -37.32 68.71
CA ARG A 393 1.03 -38.33 69.77
C ARG A 393 1.65 -37.80 71.08
N ARG A 394 2.62 -36.89 71.02
CA ARG A 394 3.21 -36.25 72.21
C ARG A 394 2.20 -35.39 72.97
N TYR A 395 1.25 -34.77 72.27
CA TYR A 395 0.15 -34.01 72.89
C TYR A 395 -0.98 -34.91 73.45
N GLY A 396 -0.80 -36.24 73.45
CA GLY A 396 -1.75 -37.17 74.06
C GLY A 396 -3.02 -37.40 73.24
N VAL A 397 -3.04 -36.98 71.97
CA VAL A 397 -4.13 -37.29 71.05
C VAL A 397 -3.93 -38.70 70.54
N ASP A 398 -4.83 -39.59 70.91
CA ASP A 398 -4.91 -40.93 70.32
C ASP A 398 -5.44 -40.81 68.90
N ILE A 399 -4.53 -40.99 67.94
CA ILE A 399 -4.81 -40.84 66.52
C ILE A 399 -5.80 -41.91 66.04
N GLU A 400 -5.76 -43.13 66.59
CA GLU A 400 -6.71 -44.18 66.22
C GLU A 400 -8.12 -43.82 66.70
N ALA A 401 -8.25 -43.36 67.96
CA ALA A 401 -9.53 -42.90 68.47
C ALA A 401 -10.06 -41.65 67.75
N ALA A 402 -9.18 -40.74 67.33
CA ALA A 402 -9.53 -39.53 66.58
C ALA A 402 -9.94 -39.83 65.13
N MET A 403 -9.27 -40.78 64.48
CA MET A 403 -9.64 -41.27 63.15
C MET A 403 -10.96 -42.04 63.17
N ASP A 404 -11.16 -42.92 64.17
CA ASP A 404 -12.43 -43.62 64.38
C ASP A 404 -13.59 -42.64 64.63
N ALA A 405 -13.34 -41.57 65.38
CA ALA A 405 -14.33 -40.51 65.60
C ALA A 405 -14.62 -39.73 64.31
N ALA A 406 -13.60 -39.44 63.50
CA ALA A 406 -13.76 -38.75 62.22
C ALA A 406 -14.51 -39.61 61.18
N GLU A 407 -14.19 -40.90 61.04
CA GLU A 407 -14.88 -41.81 60.13
C GLU A 407 -16.36 -42.02 60.52
N ARG A 408 -16.66 -42.09 61.83
CA ARG A 408 -18.05 -42.12 62.31
C ARG A 408 -18.80 -40.82 62.03
N THR A 409 -18.10 -39.69 62.05
CA THR A 409 -18.69 -38.38 61.76
C THR A 409 -18.96 -38.21 60.26
N GLU A 410 -18.05 -38.64 59.38
CA GLU A 410 -18.26 -38.65 57.92
C GLU A 410 -19.37 -39.63 57.50
N ALA A 411 -19.46 -40.81 58.13
CA ALA A 411 -20.53 -41.77 57.87
C ALA A 411 -21.91 -41.24 58.31
N ALA A 412 -21.97 -40.47 59.41
CA ALA A 412 -23.19 -39.82 59.85
C ALA A 412 -23.64 -38.70 58.89
N ASP A 413 -22.71 -37.92 58.34
CA ASP A 413 -23.02 -36.81 57.44
C ASP A 413 -23.51 -37.30 56.06
N GLN A 414 -22.97 -38.41 55.54
CA GLN A 414 -23.49 -39.06 54.33
C GLN A 414 -24.89 -39.65 54.51
N SER A 415 -25.25 -40.10 55.72
CA SER A 415 -26.58 -40.64 56.01
C SER A 415 -27.68 -39.56 56.06
N ASN A 416 -27.34 -38.31 56.41
CA ASN A 416 -28.29 -37.21 56.49
C ASN A 416 -28.73 -36.68 55.11
N ILE A 417 -27.90 -36.83 54.08
CA ILE A 417 -28.22 -36.40 52.70
C ILE A 417 -29.27 -37.31 52.05
N ALA A 418 -29.49 -38.53 52.54
CA ALA A 418 -30.46 -39.50 52.00
C ALA A 418 -31.88 -39.41 52.61
N SER A 419 -32.16 -38.44 53.49
CA SER A 419 -33.44 -38.35 54.23
C SER A 419 -34.41 -37.26 53.75
N PHE A 420 -34.14 -36.59 52.63
CA PHE A 420 -35.15 -35.78 51.94
C PHE A 420 -35.95 -36.66 50.98
N ASP A 421 -37.16 -37.09 51.37
CA ASP A 421 -38.43 -36.67 50.74
C ASP A 421 -39.64 -37.59 51.11
N LEU A 422 -40.82 -36.97 51.12
CA LEU A 422 -42.19 -37.53 50.94
C LEU A 422 -42.92 -38.21 52.12
N SER A 423 -43.67 -37.40 52.88
CA SER A 423 -45.08 -37.74 53.17
C SER A 423 -45.95 -36.50 53.32
N GLY A 424 -47.00 -36.39 52.50
CA GLY A 424 -48.19 -35.59 52.81
C GLY A 424 -48.52 -34.39 51.90
N LYS A 425 -48.78 -34.60 50.60
CA LYS A 425 -49.59 -33.67 49.80
C LYS A 425 -51.07 -33.80 50.21
N GLY A 426 -51.69 -32.74 50.74
CA GLY A 426 -53.13 -32.53 50.76
C GLY A 426 -53.57 -31.57 49.62
N PRO A 427 -54.75 -31.74 48.99
CA PRO A 427 -55.05 -31.16 47.69
C PRO A 427 -55.54 -29.70 47.75
N ARG A 428 -55.09 -28.86 46.80
CA ARG A 428 -55.64 -27.51 46.55
C ARG A 428 -56.96 -27.62 45.78
N LYS A 429 -58.06 -27.13 46.35
CA LYS A 429 -59.33 -26.89 45.66
C LYS A 429 -59.19 -25.69 44.69
N GLY A 430 -59.67 -25.85 43.45
CA GLY A 430 -59.85 -24.77 42.48
C GLY A 430 -61.08 -23.89 42.80
N PRO A 431 -61.19 -22.70 42.16
CA PRO A 431 -62.21 -21.71 42.49
C PRO A 431 -63.59 -22.07 41.90
N PRO A 432 -64.70 -21.64 42.53
CA PRO A 432 -66.03 -21.88 42.00
C PRO A 432 -66.36 -20.90 40.86
N ALA A 433 -67.32 -21.31 40.01
CA ALA A 433 -67.87 -20.54 38.90
C ALA A 433 -68.55 -19.23 39.34
#